data_AF-A0A150GTH5-F1
#
_entry.id   AF-A0A150GTH5-F1
#
_cell.length_a   1.000
_cell.length_b   1.000
_cell.length_c   1.000
_cell.angle_alpha   90.00
_cell.angle_beta   90.00
_cell.angle_gamma   90.00
#
_symmetry.space_group_name_H-M   'P 1'
#
loop_
_entity.id
_entity.type
_entity.pdbx_description
1 polymer ?
#
loop_
_entity_poly.entity_id
_entity_poly.type
_entity_poly.pdbx_seq_one_letter_code
_entity_poly.pdbx_strand_id
1 'polypeptide(L)'
;MRFSSRAVKQVFADLSPEEDDYIRRVSLGVLQQARGSNVFFADLGYLRSCLLQGRIPPSELETATTSFSASTFKVQTLGRGTKTLDITKSTGVNWKIPRGFLGRYNAASHEVNAPGGRVLRRAASLVGARHDGAREVVAGLWGRVTVADFVEACRQVLGELSQDEEEYVTAIATEQVPADSNYIRDLPYLDKCLQQGRTPTSIKGPELLPTIFLNDTTSSRLADDGMSLRHTGGRVR
;
A
#
# COMPACT_ATOMS: atom_id res chain seq x y z
N MET A 1 -2.62 15.99 44.05
CA MET A 1 -3.71 16.31 43.11
C MET A 1 -4.75 15.20 43.15
N ARG A 2 -5.97 15.49 43.61
CA ARG A 2 -7.08 14.53 43.68
C ARG A 2 -7.84 14.58 42.37
N PHE A 3 -7.56 13.65 41.45
CA PHE A 3 -8.33 13.54 40.21
C PHE A 3 -9.79 13.15 40.52
N SER A 4 -10.71 13.74 39.78
CA SER A 4 -12.15 13.79 40.07
C SER A 4 -12.88 12.46 39.84
N SER A 5 -12.54 11.42 40.59
CA SER A 5 -13.42 10.24 40.71
C SER A 5 -14.72 10.56 41.45
N ARG A 6 -14.85 11.76 42.05
CA ARG A 6 -16.03 12.18 42.81
C ARG A 6 -17.31 12.21 41.99
N ALA A 7 -17.26 12.66 40.74
CA ALA A 7 -18.43 12.66 39.86
C ALA A 7 -18.85 11.23 39.48
N VAL A 8 -17.87 10.35 39.25
CA VAL A 8 -18.13 8.94 38.93
C VAL A 8 -18.68 8.20 40.15
N LYS A 9 -18.11 8.41 41.35
CA LYS A 9 -18.57 7.85 42.63
C LYS A 9 -19.95 8.33 43.06
N GLN A 10 -20.41 9.47 42.56
CA GLN A 10 -21.78 9.95 42.80
C GLN A 10 -22.81 9.23 41.93
N VAL A 11 -22.41 8.74 40.76
CA VAL A 11 -23.29 8.02 39.83
C VAL A 11 -23.25 6.52 40.09
N PHE A 12 -22.07 5.97 40.39
CA PHE A 12 -21.86 4.58 40.74
C PHE A 12 -21.55 4.48 42.24
N ALA A 13 -22.60 4.24 43.04
CA ALA A 13 -22.55 4.28 44.50
C ALA A 13 -21.64 3.20 45.12
N ASP A 14 -21.47 2.06 44.43
CA ASP A 14 -20.78 0.87 44.94
C ASP A 14 -19.63 0.44 44.01
N LEU A 15 -18.69 1.34 43.73
CA LEU A 15 -17.45 0.97 43.03
C LEU A 15 -16.54 0.17 43.96
N SER A 16 -16.16 -1.03 43.53
CA SER A 16 -15.11 -1.79 44.18
C SER A 16 -13.77 -1.05 44.12
N PRO A 17 -12.80 -1.35 45.02
CA PRO A 17 -11.48 -0.73 44.99
C PRO A 17 -10.75 -0.91 43.66
N GLU A 18 -10.98 -2.04 42.98
CA GLU A 18 -10.37 -2.36 41.68
C GLU A 18 -10.95 -1.51 40.56
N GLU A 19 -12.27 -1.28 40.56
CA GLU A 19 -12.94 -0.43 39.58
C GLU A 19 -12.57 1.05 39.75
N ASP A 20 -12.47 1.55 40.99
CA ASP A 20 -12.00 2.92 41.25
C ASP A 20 -10.54 3.10 40.79
N ASP A 21 -9.69 2.10 41.02
CA ASP A 21 -8.29 2.16 40.59
C ASP A 21 -8.15 2.08 39.07
N TYR A 22 -8.95 1.26 38.39
CA TYR A 22 -9.02 1.21 36.93
C TYR A 22 -9.39 2.58 36.34
N ILE A 23 -10.50 3.18 36.82
CA ILE A 23 -10.98 4.49 36.33
C ILE A 23 -9.92 5.56 36.56
N ARG A 24 -9.26 5.55 37.72
CA ARG A 24 -8.18 6.47 38.07
C ARG A 24 -6.98 6.32 37.14
N ARG A 25 -6.51 5.10 36.89
CA ARG A 25 -5.36 4.82 36.01
C ARG A 25 -5.63 5.24 34.57
N VAL A 26 -6.79 4.87 34.03
CA VAL A 26 -7.18 5.24 32.65
C VAL A 26 -7.32 6.75 32.52
N SER A 27 -8.02 7.40 33.45
CA SER A 27 -8.20 8.86 33.43
C SER A 27 -6.87 9.62 33.50
N LEU A 28 -5.94 9.15 34.34
CA LEU A 28 -4.59 9.74 34.41
C LEU A 28 -3.83 9.57 33.09
N GLY A 29 -3.91 8.38 32.49
CA GLY A 29 -3.27 8.09 31.20
C GLY A 29 -3.82 8.97 30.08
N VAL A 30 -5.14 9.19 30.03
CA VAL A 30 -5.81 10.04 29.03
C VAL A 30 -5.36 11.50 29.16
N LEU A 31 -5.32 12.02 30.39
CA LEU A 31 -4.92 13.40 30.65
C LEU A 31 -3.48 13.71 30.19
N GLN A 32 -2.61 12.70 30.23
CA GLN A 32 -1.20 12.82 29.85
C GLN A 32 -0.96 12.64 28.33
N GLN A 33 -1.97 12.25 27.54
CA GLN A 33 -1.81 12.02 26.09
C GLN A 33 -1.54 13.32 25.32
N ALA A 34 -2.21 14.40 25.67
CA ALA A 34 -2.00 15.70 25.03
C ALA A 34 -0.82 16.41 25.68
N ARG A 35 0.10 16.96 24.88
CA ARG A 35 1.19 17.79 25.42
C ARG A 35 0.64 19.19 25.73
N GLY A 36 0.59 19.57 27.01
CA GLY A 36 0.05 20.87 27.40
C GLY A 36 -0.07 21.08 28.91
N SER A 37 -1.11 21.82 29.32
CA SER A 37 -1.36 22.16 30.73
C SER A 37 -1.72 20.95 31.59
N ASN A 38 -2.31 19.90 31.01
CA ASN A 38 -2.70 18.66 31.67
C ASN A 38 -3.54 18.89 32.94
N VAL A 39 -4.32 19.98 32.96
CA VAL A 39 -5.23 20.32 34.07
C VAL A 39 -6.67 19.89 33.75
N PHE A 40 -7.03 19.88 32.46
CA PHE A 40 -8.37 19.53 31.98
C PHE A 40 -8.30 18.40 30.96
N PHE A 41 -9.37 17.61 30.86
CA PHE A 41 -9.54 16.67 29.75
C PHE A 41 -9.83 17.44 28.47
N ALA A 42 -9.05 17.16 27.42
CA ALA A 42 -9.23 17.78 26.12
C ALA A 42 -10.54 17.33 25.44
N ASP A 43 -10.92 16.07 25.62
CA ASP A 43 -12.13 15.47 25.05
C ASP A 43 -12.71 14.40 25.99
N LEU A 44 -13.97 14.59 26.41
CA LEU A 44 -14.69 13.64 27.25
C LEU A 44 -15.20 12.43 26.45
N GLY A 45 -15.43 12.56 25.15
CA GLY A 45 -15.74 11.46 24.24
C GLY A 45 -14.56 10.49 24.16
N TYR A 46 -13.35 11.02 23.96
CA TYR A 46 -12.10 10.24 24.01
C TYR A 46 -11.93 9.51 25.35
N LEU A 47 -12.12 10.20 26.48
CA LEU A 47 -12.03 9.60 27.82
C LEU A 47 -13.04 8.45 27.98
N ARG A 48 -14.28 8.65 27.53
CA ARG A 48 -15.32 7.62 27.56
C ARG A 48 -14.93 6.39 26.74
N SER A 49 -14.44 6.57 25.51
CA SER A 49 -13.98 5.46 24.67
C SER A 49 -12.83 4.69 25.31
N CYS A 50 -11.85 5.39 25.92
CA CYS A 50 -10.77 4.76 26.68
C CYS A 50 -11.27 3.94 27.88
N LEU A 51 -12.24 4.46 28.63
CA LEU A 51 -12.82 3.76 29.79
C LEU A 51 -13.64 2.53 29.39
N LEU A 52 -14.35 2.57 28.27
CA LEU A 52 -15.11 1.43 27.75
C LEU A 52 -14.22 0.33 27.18
N GLN A 53 -13.12 0.70 26.53
CA GLN A 53 -12.24 -0.25 25.83
C GLN A 53 -11.05 -0.71 26.69
N GLY A 54 -10.75 -0.02 27.79
CA GLY A 54 -9.57 -0.29 28.61
C GLY A 54 -8.24 -0.03 27.91
N ARG A 55 -8.25 0.81 26.87
CA ARG A 55 -7.09 1.07 26.02
C ARG A 55 -6.85 2.56 25.82
N ILE A 56 -5.58 2.94 25.76
CA ILE A 56 -5.13 4.28 25.39
C ILE A 56 -4.02 4.12 24.34
N PRO A 57 -4.18 4.62 23.10
CA PRO A 57 -5.36 5.31 22.55
C PRO A 57 -6.54 4.35 22.25
N PRO A 58 -7.79 4.84 22.16
CA PRO A 58 -8.95 4.03 21.78
C PRO A 58 -8.84 3.53 20.34
N SER A 59 -9.55 2.45 20.00
CA SER A 59 -9.55 1.80 18.68
C SER A 59 -10.10 2.67 17.56
N GLU A 60 -10.98 3.63 17.88
CA GLU A 60 -11.56 4.59 16.94
C GLU A 60 -10.49 5.49 16.27
N LEU A 61 -9.31 5.59 16.89
CA LEU A 61 -8.17 6.35 16.36
C LEU A 61 -7.16 5.47 15.59
N GLU A 62 -7.47 4.20 15.36
CA GLU A 62 -6.65 3.36 14.48
C GLU A 62 -6.83 3.79 13.02
N THR A 63 -5.74 4.28 12.42
CA THR A 63 -5.78 5.04 11.15
C THR A 63 -5.61 4.20 9.89
N ALA A 64 -5.34 2.90 9.99
CA ALA A 64 -5.10 2.07 8.81
C ALA A 64 -5.87 0.76 8.91
N THR A 65 -6.93 0.65 8.13
CA THR A 65 -7.60 -0.62 7.89
C THR A 65 -6.92 -1.32 6.73
N THR A 66 -6.21 -2.39 7.06
CA THR A 66 -5.81 -3.44 6.12
C THR A 66 -6.99 -4.40 5.98
N SER A 67 -7.26 -4.85 4.76
CA SER A 67 -8.17 -5.97 4.54
C SER A 67 -7.54 -6.97 3.60
N PHE A 68 -7.80 -8.24 3.86
CA PHE A 68 -7.30 -9.34 3.05
C PHE A 68 -8.49 -10.19 2.61
N SER A 69 -8.63 -10.39 1.30
CA SER A 69 -9.69 -11.22 0.70
C SER A 69 -9.05 -12.20 -0.27
N ALA A 70 -9.23 -13.51 -0.09
CA ALA A 70 -8.75 -14.62 -0.96
C ALA A 70 -7.32 -14.47 -1.52
N SER A 71 -7.12 -13.61 -2.53
CA SER A 71 -5.85 -13.29 -3.19
C SER A 71 -5.38 -11.83 -3.07
N THR A 72 -6.23 -10.91 -2.60
CA THR A 72 -5.99 -9.47 -2.63
C THR A 72 -5.79 -8.90 -1.23
N PHE A 73 -4.64 -8.26 -1.02
CA PHE A 73 -4.37 -7.43 0.14
C PHE A 73 -4.67 -5.97 -0.20
N LYS A 74 -5.51 -5.32 0.59
CA LYS A 74 -5.88 -3.92 0.42
C LYS A 74 -5.41 -3.11 1.62
N VAL A 75 -4.77 -1.98 1.34
CA VAL A 75 -4.39 -1.00 2.35
C VAL A 75 -5.12 0.29 2.03
N GLN A 76 -5.96 0.74 2.95
CA GLN A 76 -6.53 2.07 2.88
C GLN A 76 -5.62 3.02 3.64
N THR A 77 -5.01 3.95 2.91
CA THR A 77 -4.18 5.01 3.49
C THR A 77 -4.97 6.31 3.53
N LEU A 78 -5.14 6.88 4.73
CA LEU A 78 -5.77 8.18 4.93
C LEU A 78 -5.11 9.24 4.03
N GLY A 79 -5.92 9.89 3.19
CA GLY A 79 -5.48 10.93 2.24
C GLY A 79 -4.83 10.46 0.94
N ARG A 80 -4.63 9.14 0.76
CA ARG A 80 -3.91 8.57 -0.41
C ARG A 80 -4.65 7.47 -1.16
N GLY A 81 -5.91 7.24 -0.80
CA GLY A 81 -6.77 6.23 -1.42
C GLY A 81 -6.41 4.81 -1.00
N THR A 82 -6.89 3.85 -1.80
CA THR A 82 -6.73 2.42 -1.55
C THR A 82 -5.66 1.86 -2.47
N LYS A 83 -4.64 1.20 -1.89
CA LYS A 83 -3.68 0.39 -2.64
C LYS A 83 -4.03 -1.08 -2.52
N THR A 84 -3.86 -1.82 -3.61
CA THR A 84 -4.19 -3.24 -3.67
C THR A 84 -3.02 -4.04 -4.24
N LEU A 85 -2.75 -5.20 -3.64
CA LEU A 85 -1.76 -6.15 -4.11
C LEU A 85 -2.41 -7.52 -4.26
N ASP A 86 -2.32 -8.11 -5.45
CA ASP A 86 -2.66 -9.51 -5.67
C ASP A 86 -1.45 -10.40 -5.35
N ILE A 87 -1.56 -11.18 -4.28
CA ILE A 87 -0.48 -12.03 -3.78
C ILE A 87 -0.27 -13.32 -4.60
N THR A 88 -1.21 -13.66 -5.49
CA THR A 88 -1.07 -14.82 -6.40
C THR A 88 -0.23 -14.49 -7.63
N LYS A 89 -0.15 -13.19 -7.97
CA LYS A 89 0.60 -12.68 -9.11
C LYS A 89 1.88 -11.94 -8.70
N SER A 90 2.04 -11.61 -7.41
CA SER A 90 3.16 -10.81 -6.92
C SER A 90 3.54 -11.12 -5.48
N THR A 91 4.84 -11.04 -5.19
CA THR A 91 5.36 -11.00 -3.82
C THR A 91 5.58 -9.57 -3.33
N GLY A 92 5.12 -8.57 -4.12
CA GLY A 92 5.34 -7.13 -3.98
C GLY A 92 6.74 -6.65 -4.38
N VAL A 93 7.74 -7.53 -4.44
CA VAL A 93 9.07 -7.26 -5.03
C VAL A 93 9.19 -7.91 -6.40
N ASN A 94 8.83 -9.19 -6.49
CA ASN A 94 8.85 -9.93 -7.75
C ASN A 94 7.42 -10.13 -8.24
N TRP A 95 7.21 -9.80 -9.52
CA TRP A 95 5.97 -9.97 -10.25
C TRP A 95 6.08 -11.15 -11.19
N LYS A 96 5.01 -11.94 -11.31
CA LYS A 96 4.93 -13.03 -12.26
C LYS A 96 4.79 -12.46 -13.67
N ILE A 97 5.84 -12.56 -14.46
CA ILE A 97 5.83 -12.10 -15.85
C ILE A 97 4.88 -13.00 -16.67
N PRO A 98 3.91 -12.43 -17.41
CA PRO A 98 3.04 -13.18 -18.30
C PRO A 98 3.83 -13.93 -19.37
N ARG A 99 3.34 -15.12 -19.76
CA ARG A 99 4.02 -15.96 -20.76
C ARG A 99 4.04 -15.25 -22.12
N GLY A 100 5.20 -15.22 -22.77
CA GLY A 100 5.36 -14.60 -24.09
C GLY A 100 5.51 -13.07 -24.08
N PHE A 101 5.15 -12.39 -22.99
CA PHE A 101 5.27 -10.93 -22.87
C PHE A 101 6.73 -10.46 -23.04
N LEU A 102 7.66 -11.03 -22.28
CA LEU A 102 9.05 -10.56 -22.24
C LEU A 102 9.74 -10.63 -23.62
N GLY A 103 9.48 -11.70 -24.39
CA GLY A 103 10.02 -11.85 -25.74
C GLY A 103 9.54 -10.75 -26.69
N ARG A 104 8.22 -10.47 -26.67
CA ARG A 104 7.63 -9.39 -27.48
C ARG A 104 8.13 -8.01 -27.02
N TYR A 105 8.14 -7.77 -25.71
CA TYR A 105 8.57 -6.51 -25.13
C TYR A 105 10.03 -6.20 -25.46
N ASN A 106 10.93 -7.17 -25.30
CA ASN A 106 12.35 -7.00 -25.63
C ASN A 106 12.58 -6.76 -27.12
N ALA A 107 11.84 -7.44 -28.00
CA ALA A 107 11.93 -7.21 -29.45
C ALA A 107 11.48 -5.78 -29.84
N ALA A 108 10.51 -5.22 -29.12
CA ALA A 108 10.07 -3.83 -29.32
C ALA A 108 11.01 -2.80 -28.68
N SER A 109 11.67 -3.15 -27.57
CA SER A 109 12.57 -2.27 -26.83
C SER A 109 13.98 -2.18 -27.47
N HIS A 110 14.48 -3.26 -28.08
CA HIS A 110 15.81 -3.34 -28.70
C HIS A 110 15.86 -2.96 -30.19
N GLU A 111 15.41 -1.77 -30.57
CA GLU A 111 15.74 -1.24 -31.91
C GLU A 111 17.09 -0.48 -31.88
N VAL A 112 18.05 -0.99 -32.64
CA VAL A 112 19.50 -0.67 -32.62
C VAL A 112 19.83 0.81 -32.85
N ASN A 113 18.91 1.59 -33.41
CA ASN A 113 19.17 2.99 -33.81
C ASN A 113 18.44 4.03 -32.93
N ALA A 114 17.93 3.62 -31.77
CA ALA A 114 17.05 4.45 -30.96
C ALA A 114 17.33 4.35 -29.45
N PRO A 115 18.06 5.31 -28.84
CA PRO A 115 18.11 5.37 -27.38
C PRO A 115 16.69 5.55 -26.83
N GLY A 116 16.21 4.58 -26.04
CA GLY A 116 14.92 4.61 -25.36
C GLY A 116 13.87 3.58 -25.79
N GLY A 117 14.09 2.76 -26.82
CA GLY A 117 13.12 1.73 -27.25
C GLY A 117 11.79 2.28 -27.80
N ARG A 118 11.04 1.48 -28.58
CA ARG A 118 9.83 1.97 -29.26
C ARG A 118 8.71 2.35 -28.29
N VAL A 119 8.56 1.60 -27.20
CA VAL A 119 7.52 1.84 -26.18
C VAL A 119 7.73 3.18 -25.48
N LEU A 120 8.94 3.48 -24.98
CA LEU A 120 9.17 4.74 -24.27
C LEU A 120 9.06 5.94 -25.20
N ARG A 121 9.55 5.83 -26.44
CA ARG A 121 9.36 6.87 -27.45
C ARG A 121 7.90 7.14 -27.71
N ARG A 122 7.09 6.08 -27.84
CA ARG A 122 5.65 6.24 -28.07
C ARG A 122 4.96 6.89 -26.87
N ALA A 123 5.28 6.45 -25.65
CA ALA A 123 4.76 7.04 -24.42
C ALA A 123 5.11 8.54 -24.31
N ALA A 124 6.36 8.92 -24.61
CA ALA A 124 6.76 10.31 -24.65
C ALA A 124 6.02 11.12 -25.74
N SER A 125 5.79 10.53 -26.91
CA SER A 125 5.00 11.20 -27.97
C SER A 125 3.54 11.43 -27.60
N LEU A 126 2.93 10.55 -26.81
CA LEU A 126 1.55 10.75 -26.34
C LEU A 126 1.40 11.98 -25.44
N VAL A 127 2.47 12.36 -24.71
CA VAL A 127 2.52 13.60 -23.92
C VAL A 127 3.10 14.79 -24.70
N GLY A 128 3.22 14.66 -26.03
CA GLY A 128 3.63 15.73 -26.93
C GLY A 128 5.14 15.84 -27.15
N ALA A 129 5.93 14.82 -26.78
CA ALA A 129 7.37 14.89 -26.98
C ALA A 129 7.78 14.65 -28.45
N ARG A 130 8.57 15.58 -28.98
CA ARG A 130 9.32 15.50 -30.23
C ARG A 130 10.61 14.72 -30.02
N HIS A 131 10.93 13.92 -31.02
CA HIS A 131 12.11 13.04 -31.03
C HIS A 131 13.21 13.54 -31.98
N ASP A 132 13.12 14.78 -32.46
CA ASP A 132 14.09 15.45 -33.32
C ASP A 132 15.30 16.03 -32.54
N GLY A 133 15.27 15.99 -31.20
CA GLY A 133 16.39 16.35 -30.35
C GLY A 133 16.20 15.96 -28.87
N ALA A 134 17.25 16.10 -28.06
CA ALA A 134 17.24 15.71 -26.65
C ALA A 134 16.68 16.79 -25.69
N ARG A 135 16.28 17.96 -26.22
CA ARG A 135 15.86 19.12 -25.42
C ARG A 135 14.69 18.81 -24.49
N GLU A 136 13.75 18.01 -24.96
CA GLU A 136 12.52 17.73 -24.22
C GLU A 136 12.68 16.66 -23.14
N VAL A 137 13.70 15.82 -23.27
CA VAL A 137 14.15 14.92 -22.19
C VAL A 137 14.64 15.77 -21.02
N VAL A 138 15.53 16.74 -21.30
CA VAL A 138 16.08 17.65 -20.28
C VAL A 138 15.04 18.61 -19.73
N ALA A 139 14.05 19.01 -20.54
CA ALA A 139 12.93 19.84 -20.10
C ALA A 139 11.92 19.08 -19.20
N GLY A 140 12.11 17.77 -18.99
CA GLY A 140 11.30 16.96 -18.09
C GLY A 140 9.95 16.52 -18.67
N LEU A 141 9.73 16.64 -19.97
CA LEU A 141 8.47 16.24 -20.60
C LEU A 141 8.25 14.72 -20.54
N TRP A 142 9.35 13.96 -20.59
CA TRP A 142 9.34 12.50 -20.41
C TRP A 142 8.92 12.06 -19.01
N GLY A 143 9.02 12.95 -18.01
CA GLY A 143 8.56 12.69 -16.64
C GLY A 143 7.07 12.97 -16.42
N ARG A 144 6.31 13.35 -17.47
CA ARG A 144 4.87 13.66 -17.38
C ARG A 144 3.97 12.57 -17.97
N VAL A 145 4.50 11.37 -18.14
CA VAL A 145 3.74 10.23 -18.66
C VAL A 145 2.92 9.62 -17.52
N THR A 146 1.60 9.53 -17.71
CA THR A 146 0.71 8.82 -16.78
C THR A 146 0.75 7.31 -17.02
N VAL A 147 0.23 6.53 -16.09
CA VAL A 147 0.09 5.07 -16.28
C VAL A 147 -0.78 4.75 -17.49
N ALA A 148 -1.86 5.51 -17.69
CA ALA A 148 -2.76 5.32 -18.84
C ALA A 148 -2.04 5.56 -20.17
N ASP A 149 -1.26 6.65 -20.26
CA ASP A 149 -0.47 6.95 -21.47
C ASP A 149 0.55 5.84 -21.76
N PHE A 150 1.18 5.30 -20.71
CA PHE A 150 2.17 4.23 -20.86
C PHE A 150 1.54 2.91 -21.33
N VAL A 151 0.41 2.51 -20.73
CA VAL A 151 -0.32 1.31 -21.16
C VAL A 151 -0.79 1.46 -22.61
N GLU A 152 -1.29 2.63 -22.99
CA GLU A 152 -1.70 2.91 -24.36
C GLU A 152 -0.52 2.86 -25.34
N ALA A 153 0.65 3.37 -24.95
CA ALA A 153 1.87 3.20 -25.74
C ALA A 153 2.27 1.72 -25.92
N CYS A 154 2.12 0.90 -24.87
CA CYS A 154 2.34 -0.54 -24.96
C CYS A 154 1.38 -1.20 -25.95
N ARG A 155 0.06 -0.88 -25.91
CA ARG A 155 -0.93 -1.41 -26.87
C ARG A 155 -0.57 -1.04 -28.31
N GLN A 156 -0.16 0.19 -28.54
CA GLN A 156 0.13 0.66 -29.90
C GLN A 156 1.42 0.07 -30.48
N VAL A 157 2.39 -0.30 -29.63
CA VAL A 157 3.68 -0.84 -30.07
C VAL A 157 3.70 -2.37 -30.10
N LEU A 158 3.10 -3.03 -29.11
CA LEU A 158 3.11 -4.49 -28.95
C LEU A 158 1.90 -5.17 -29.60
N GLY A 159 0.93 -4.37 -30.06
CA GLY A 159 -0.37 -4.84 -30.53
C GLY A 159 -1.31 -5.13 -29.36
N GLU A 160 -2.22 -6.08 -29.58
CA GLU A 160 -3.16 -6.50 -28.54
C GLU A 160 -2.42 -7.01 -27.29
N LEU A 161 -2.71 -6.40 -26.16
CA LEU A 161 -2.31 -6.89 -24.84
C LEU A 161 -3.42 -7.78 -24.32
N SER A 162 -3.07 -9.00 -23.91
CA SER A 162 -4.01 -9.81 -23.14
C SER A 162 -4.32 -9.13 -21.80
N GLN A 163 -5.45 -9.48 -21.19
CA GLN A 163 -5.85 -8.92 -19.89
C GLN A 163 -4.74 -9.08 -18.82
N ASP A 164 -4.12 -10.26 -18.73
CA ASP A 164 -3.02 -10.52 -17.78
C ASP A 164 -1.77 -9.67 -18.05
N GLU A 165 -1.48 -9.38 -19.32
CA GLU A 165 -0.34 -8.52 -19.69
C GLU A 165 -0.60 -7.06 -19.38
N GLU A 166 -1.81 -6.58 -19.65
CA GLU A 166 -2.21 -5.23 -19.31
C GLU A 166 -2.24 -5.02 -17.79
N GLU A 167 -2.76 -5.99 -17.03
CA GLU A 167 -2.72 -5.98 -15.57
C GLU A 167 -1.27 -5.94 -15.05
N TYR A 168 -0.37 -6.76 -15.60
CA TYR A 168 1.05 -6.77 -15.25
C TYR A 168 1.73 -5.42 -15.50
N VAL A 169 1.53 -4.84 -16.70
CA VAL A 169 2.11 -3.52 -17.05
C VAL A 169 1.55 -2.42 -16.16
N THR A 170 0.23 -2.40 -15.94
CA THR A 170 -0.45 -1.41 -15.12
C THR A 170 0.03 -1.47 -13.67
N ALA A 171 0.19 -2.68 -13.11
CA ALA A 171 0.62 -2.86 -11.74
C ALA A 171 2.05 -2.35 -11.52
N ILE A 172 2.99 -2.74 -12.39
CA ILE A 172 4.39 -2.28 -12.28
C ILE A 172 4.48 -0.76 -12.51
N ALA A 173 3.78 -0.22 -13.51
CA ALA A 173 3.79 1.22 -13.78
C ALA A 173 3.21 2.02 -12.61
N THR A 174 2.13 1.54 -11.98
CA THR A 174 1.51 2.17 -10.80
C THR A 174 2.45 2.22 -9.61
N GLU A 175 3.24 1.17 -9.37
CA GLU A 175 4.26 1.16 -8.31
C GLU A 175 5.38 2.19 -8.55
N GLN A 176 5.61 2.60 -9.80
CA GLN A 176 6.60 3.63 -10.15
C GLN A 176 6.05 5.06 -10.09
N VAL A 177 4.77 5.24 -9.73
CA VAL A 177 4.17 6.57 -9.52
C VAL A 177 4.46 7.04 -8.08
N PRO A 178 5.11 8.20 -7.89
CA PRO A 178 5.29 8.80 -6.57
C PRO A 178 3.95 9.09 -5.88
N ALA A 179 3.90 9.01 -4.55
CA ALA A 179 2.65 9.14 -3.79
C ALA A 179 1.89 10.46 -4.00
N ASP A 180 2.59 11.53 -4.38
CA ASP A 180 2.03 12.87 -4.55
C ASP A 180 2.02 13.32 -6.03
N SER A 181 2.02 12.36 -6.97
CA SER A 181 2.08 12.58 -8.43
C SER A 181 1.13 11.65 -9.17
N ASN A 182 0.70 12.06 -10.36
CA ASN A 182 -0.02 11.19 -11.32
C ASN A 182 0.89 10.61 -12.41
N TYR A 183 2.17 11.02 -12.41
CA TYR A 183 3.14 10.70 -13.45
C TYR A 183 4.17 9.70 -12.95
N ILE A 184 4.60 8.83 -13.86
CA ILE A 184 5.68 7.86 -13.63
C ILE A 184 6.98 8.63 -13.40
N ARG A 185 7.73 8.25 -12.35
CA ARG A 185 8.96 8.96 -11.97
C ARG A 185 10.05 8.92 -13.05
N ASP A 186 10.30 7.74 -13.61
CA ASP A 186 11.45 7.48 -14.49
C ASP A 186 11.08 6.36 -15.49
N LEU A 187 10.97 6.73 -16.77
CA LEU A 187 10.63 5.81 -17.85
C LEU A 187 11.75 4.79 -18.15
N PRO A 188 13.03 5.19 -18.33
CA PRO A 188 14.14 4.24 -18.41
C PRO A 188 14.22 3.24 -17.25
N TYR A 189 13.87 3.67 -16.03
CA TYR A 189 13.82 2.77 -14.90
C TYR A 189 12.64 1.79 -14.97
N LEU A 190 11.45 2.29 -15.34
CA LEU A 190 10.27 1.45 -15.57
C LEU A 190 10.53 0.36 -16.63
N ASP A 191 11.25 0.69 -17.71
CA ASP A 191 11.63 -0.29 -18.75
C ASP A 191 12.41 -1.48 -18.14
N LYS A 192 13.38 -1.19 -17.28
CA LYS A 192 14.15 -2.24 -16.58
C LYS A 192 13.28 -3.03 -15.61
N CYS A 193 12.35 -2.38 -14.91
CA CYS A 193 11.39 -3.06 -14.03
C CYS A 193 10.53 -4.06 -14.79
N LEU A 194 10.04 -3.70 -15.99
CA LEU A 194 9.23 -4.57 -16.84
C LEU A 194 10.02 -5.75 -17.40
N GLN A 195 11.28 -5.51 -17.79
CA GLN A 195 12.19 -6.57 -18.28
C GLN A 195 12.55 -7.56 -17.18
N GLN A 196 12.74 -7.09 -15.94
CA GLN A 196 13.16 -7.93 -14.82
C GLN A 196 11.98 -8.54 -14.04
N GLY A 197 10.76 -8.03 -14.21
CA GLY A 197 9.62 -8.38 -13.37
C GLY A 197 9.81 -8.01 -11.91
N ARG A 198 10.54 -6.91 -11.64
CA ARG A 198 10.93 -6.50 -10.29
C ARG A 198 10.69 -5.03 -10.04
N THR A 199 10.15 -4.72 -8.86
CA THR A 199 10.00 -3.35 -8.35
C THR A 199 10.92 -3.14 -7.14
N PRO A 200 11.48 -1.92 -6.93
CA PRO A 200 12.32 -1.62 -5.78
C PRO A 200 11.51 -1.44 -4.48
N THR A 201 10.31 -2.03 -4.40
CA THR A 201 9.37 -1.79 -3.31
C THR A 201 9.94 -2.34 -2.00
N SER A 202 10.17 -1.46 -1.02
CA SER A 202 10.43 -1.89 0.35
C SER A 202 9.09 -2.20 0.99
N ILE A 203 8.62 -3.44 0.83
CA ILE A 203 7.38 -3.89 1.45
C ILE A 203 7.54 -3.79 2.96
N LYS A 204 6.72 -2.96 3.56
CA LYS A 204 6.60 -2.81 5.01
C LYS A 204 5.21 -3.24 5.41
N GLY A 205 5.12 -3.97 6.52
CA GLY A 205 3.84 -4.31 7.12
C GLY A 205 4.00 -5.48 8.08
N PRO A 206 3.57 -5.34 9.34
CA PRO A 206 3.55 -6.46 10.28
C PRO A 206 2.63 -7.59 9.79
N GLU A 207 1.62 -7.26 8.97
CA GLU A 207 0.63 -8.21 8.47
C GLU A 207 0.92 -8.69 7.04
N LEU A 208 1.33 -7.79 6.14
CA LEU A 208 1.53 -8.11 4.72
C LEU A 208 2.64 -9.14 4.48
N LEU A 209 3.78 -8.99 5.17
CA LEU A 209 4.92 -9.89 4.98
C LEU A 209 4.59 -11.34 5.38
N PRO A 210 4.03 -11.60 6.58
CA PRO A 210 3.56 -12.95 6.91
C PRO A 210 2.52 -13.50 5.93
N THR A 211 1.55 -12.68 5.50
CA THR A 211 0.49 -13.11 4.56
C THR A 211 1.05 -13.58 3.21
N ILE A 212 2.09 -12.93 2.69
CA ILE A 212 2.70 -13.31 1.40
C ILE A 212 3.45 -14.64 1.50
N PHE A 213 4.21 -14.86 2.57
CA PHE A 213 5.18 -15.96 2.64
C PHE A 213 4.70 -17.19 3.41
N LEU A 214 3.68 -17.05 4.27
CA LEU A 214 3.15 -18.18 5.05
C LEU A 214 1.93 -18.84 4.39
N ASN A 215 1.21 -18.12 3.53
CA ASN A 215 0.05 -18.66 2.82
C ASN A 215 0.48 -19.42 1.56
N ASP A 216 -0.23 -20.50 1.22
CA ASP A 216 -0.02 -21.19 -0.05
C ASP A 216 -0.62 -20.35 -1.19
N THR A 217 0.22 -19.49 -1.78
CA THR A 217 -0.10 -18.63 -2.92
C THR A 217 0.18 -19.28 -4.27
N THR A 218 0.62 -20.54 -4.26
CA THR A 218 1.08 -21.25 -5.47
C THR A 218 0.03 -22.16 -6.07
N SER A 219 -0.90 -22.66 -5.25
CA SER A 219 -2.00 -23.51 -5.69
C SER A 219 -3.32 -22.72 -5.74
N SER A 220 -4.21 -23.10 -6.67
CA SER A 220 -5.55 -22.50 -6.86
C SER A 220 -6.50 -22.62 -5.65
N ARG A 221 -6.02 -23.11 -4.50
CA ARG A 221 -6.80 -23.34 -3.27
C ARG A 221 -7.19 -22.07 -2.52
N LEU A 222 -6.46 -20.96 -2.69
CA LEU A 222 -6.82 -19.68 -2.09
C LEU A 222 -8.14 -19.09 -2.63
N ALA A 223 -8.61 -19.57 -3.78
CA ALA A 223 -9.87 -19.10 -4.36
C ALA A 223 -11.12 -19.70 -3.68
N ASP A 224 -11.01 -20.87 -3.03
CA ASP A 224 -12.16 -21.62 -2.51
C ASP A 224 -12.27 -21.67 -0.98
N ASP A 225 -11.15 -21.60 -0.24
CA ASP A 225 -11.19 -21.77 1.21
C ASP A 225 -10.93 -20.45 1.96
N GLY A 226 -11.98 -19.91 2.59
CA GLY A 226 -11.87 -18.87 3.60
C GLY A 226 -10.86 -19.28 4.68
N MET A 227 -9.76 -18.53 4.75
CA MET A 227 -8.55 -18.93 5.48
C MET A 227 -8.79 -19.11 7.00
N SER A 228 -8.71 -20.36 7.45
CA SER A 228 -8.41 -20.70 8.85
C SER A 228 -6.91 -20.45 9.10
N LEU A 229 -6.59 -19.39 9.84
CA LEU A 229 -5.26 -19.17 10.41
C LEU A 229 -4.93 -20.32 11.37
N ARG A 230 -4.30 -21.39 10.86
CA ARG A 230 -3.69 -22.42 11.72
C ARG A 230 -2.41 -21.83 12.32
N HIS A 231 -2.50 -21.41 13.57
CA HIS A 231 -1.35 -21.20 14.44
C HIS A 231 -0.52 -22.50 14.53
N THR A 232 0.48 -22.67 13.67
CA THR A 232 1.53 -23.66 13.89
C THR A 232 2.67 -22.99 14.65
N GLY A 233 2.54 -22.97 15.98
CA GLY A 233 3.68 -22.77 16.87
C GLY A 233 4.70 -23.88 16.65
N GLY A 234 5.64 -23.63 15.75
CA GLY A 234 6.73 -24.53 15.41
C GLY A 234 7.87 -24.43 16.42
N ARG A 235 7.96 -25.44 17.28
CA ARG A 235 9.08 -25.71 18.18
C ARG A 235 10.34 -25.97 17.34
N VAL A 236 11.41 -25.20 17.57
CA VAL A 236 12.75 -25.50 17.03
C VAL A 236 13.25 -26.78 17.70
N ARG A 237 13.68 -27.76 16.90
CA ARG A 237 14.53 -28.87 17.35
C ARG A 237 15.96 -28.57 16.94
#